data_AF-A0A367LXZ0-F1
#
_entry.id   AF-A0A367LXZ0-F1
#
_cell.length_a   1.000
_cell.length_b   1.000
_cell.length_c   1.000
_cell.angle_alpha   90.00
_cell.angle_beta   90.00
_cell.angle_gamma   90.00
#
_symmetry.space_group_name_H-M   'P 1'
#
loop_
_entity.id
_entity.type
_entity.pdbx_description
1 polymer ?
#
loop_
_entity_poly.entity_id
_entity_poly.type
_entity_poly.pdbx_seq_one_letter_code
_entity_poly.pdbx_strand_id
1 'polypeptide(L)'
;GDNGDPDNFLTPQFSCASVKSGLNFARYCDPGLDKLIADGKAASSQEQRTGLYHQAQKLIHEQALWLPLAHPTAFALTRQEVQGYQVNPFGRQDFSRVAVKR
;
A
#
# COMPACT_ATOMS: atom_id res chain seq x y z
N GLY A 1 2.86 -1.10 1.44
CA GLY A 1 1.58 -1.16 2.15
C GLY A 1 1.84 -1.63 3.55
N ASP A 2 1.16 -1.07 4.53
CA ASP A 2 1.63 -1.11 5.92
C ASP A 2 0.80 -2.03 6.83
N ASN A 3 -0.40 -2.42 6.36
CA ASN A 3 -1.38 -3.17 7.15
C ASN A 3 -2.06 -4.32 6.39
N GLY A 4 -1.70 -4.55 5.13
CA GLY A 4 -2.31 -5.60 4.29
C GLY A 4 -3.70 -5.26 3.70
N ASP A 5 -4.28 -4.09 4.01
CA ASP A 5 -5.52 -3.62 3.41
C ASP A 5 -5.23 -2.83 2.11
N PRO A 6 -5.91 -3.09 0.97
CA PRO A 6 -5.72 -2.33 -0.26
C PRO A 6 -5.96 -0.81 -0.09
N ASP A 7 -6.81 -0.38 0.85
CA ASP A 7 -7.04 1.04 1.14
C ASP A 7 -5.75 1.76 1.52
N ASN A 8 -4.80 1.07 2.17
CA ASN A 8 -3.51 1.64 2.56
C ASN A 8 -2.63 2.02 1.36
N PHE A 9 -2.94 1.53 0.16
CA PHE A 9 -2.31 2.01 -1.07
C PHE A 9 -3.13 3.07 -1.78
N LEU A 10 -4.47 3.02 -1.68
CA LEU A 10 -5.34 3.90 -2.45
C LEU A 10 -5.58 5.25 -1.78
N THR A 11 -6.10 5.25 -0.55
CA THR A 11 -6.48 6.49 0.13
C THR A 11 -5.30 7.47 0.27
N PRO A 12 -4.14 7.08 0.83
CA PRO A 12 -3.03 8.02 1.05
C PRO A 12 -2.44 8.60 -0.23
N GLN A 13 -2.60 7.90 -1.36
CA GLN A 13 -1.88 8.21 -2.60
C GLN A 13 -2.76 8.87 -3.65
N PHE A 14 -4.08 8.63 -3.61
CA PHE A 14 -4.98 9.06 -4.69
C PHE A 14 -6.27 9.76 -4.22
N SER A 15 -6.58 9.78 -2.92
CA SER A 15 -7.75 10.54 -2.44
C SER A 15 -7.57 12.05 -2.59
N CYS A 16 -8.69 12.76 -2.73
CA CYS A 16 -8.71 14.23 -2.76
C CYS A 16 -8.22 14.83 -1.43
N ALA A 17 -8.55 14.21 -0.30
CA ALA A 17 -8.03 14.61 1.01
C ALA A 17 -6.50 14.55 1.06
N SER A 18 -5.88 13.57 0.38
CA SER A 18 -4.43 13.41 0.34
C SER A 18 -3.71 14.42 -0.55
N VAL A 19 -4.43 15.15 -1.42
CA VAL A 19 -3.87 16.31 -2.12
C VAL A 19 -3.55 17.43 -1.12
N LYS A 20 -4.45 17.66 -0.14
CA LYS A 20 -4.29 18.67 0.89
C LYS A 20 -3.19 18.32 1.88
N SER A 21 -3.06 17.04 2.26
CA SER A 21 -1.98 16.59 3.14
C SER A 21 -0.61 16.54 2.46
N GLY A 22 -0.58 16.53 1.13
CA GLY A 22 0.64 16.48 0.33
C GLY A 22 1.16 15.08 0.00
N LEU A 23 0.45 14.03 0.43
CA LEU A 23 0.84 12.63 0.19
C LEU A 23 0.45 12.13 -1.21
N ASN A 24 -0.58 12.72 -1.82
CA ASN A 24 -0.91 12.48 -3.22
C ASN A 24 0.04 13.28 -4.13
N PHE A 25 1.10 12.62 -4.60
CA PHE A 25 2.12 13.24 -5.45
C PHE A 25 1.67 13.53 -6.87
N ALA A 26 0.65 12.83 -7.37
CA ALA A 26 0.04 13.14 -8.67
C ALA A 26 -0.73 14.48 -8.63
N ARG A 27 -1.02 15.02 -7.44
CA ARG A 27 -1.81 16.25 -7.21
C ARG A 27 -3.17 16.22 -7.90
N TYR A 28 -3.67 15.01 -8.14
CA TYR A 28 -4.91 14.75 -8.85
C TYR A 28 -6.05 14.57 -7.85
N CYS A 29 -7.18 15.23 -8.09
CA CYS A 29 -8.42 15.03 -7.35
C CYS A 29 -9.57 14.92 -8.35
N ASP A 30 -10.22 13.76 -8.34
CA ASP A 30 -11.43 13.47 -9.09
C ASP A 30 -12.49 12.90 -8.14
N PRO A 31 -13.70 13.48 -8.09
CA PRO A 31 -14.76 13.00 -7.22
C PRO A 31 -15.18 11.55 -7.49
N GLY A 32 -15.06 11.07 -8.73
CA GLY A 32 -15.36 9.69 -9.10
C GLY A 32 -14.37 8.71 -8.49
N LEU A 33 -13.07 8.99 -8.63
CA LEU A 33 -12.00 8.22 -7.99
C LEU A 33 -12.13 8.24 -6.46
N ASP A 34 -12.36 9.41 -5.87
CA ASP A 34 -12.51 9.55 -4.41
C ASP A 34 -13.71 8.74 -3.89
N LYS A 35 -14.82 8.73 -4.65
CA LYS A 35 -15.99 7.91 -4.34
C LYS A 35 -15.70 6.41 -4.43
N LEU A 36 -15.03 5.95 -5.49
CA LEU A 36 -14.68 4.53 -5.63
C LEU A 36 -13.80 4.04 -4.47
N ILE A 37 -12.84 4.87 -4.04
CA ILE A 37 -11.97 4.57 -2.90
C ILE A 37 -12.78 4.53 -1.59
N ALA A 38 -13.61 5.54 -1.34
CA ALA A 38 -14.43 5.63 -0.13
C ALA A 38 -15.45 4.48 -0.03
N ASP A 39 -16.15 4.16 -1.12
CA ASP A 39 -17.10 3.05 -1.18
C ASP A 39 -16.38 1.71 -0.99
N GLY A 40 -15.19 1.53 -1.59
CA GLY A 40 -14.40 0.31 -1.43
C GLY A 40 -13.94 0.10 0.02
N LYS A 41 -13.55 1.18 0.69
CA LYS A 41 -13.20 1.16 2.12
C LYS A 41 -14.39 0.81 3.01
N ALA A 42 -15.58 1.28 2.68
CA ALA A 42 -16.81 1.02 3.42
C ALA A 42 -17.45 -0.35 3.10
N ALA A 43 -17.06 -0.99 2.00
CA ALA A 43 -17.61 -2.28 1.57
C ALA A 43 -17.33 -3.40 2.59
N SER A 44 -18.38 -4.14 2.92
CA SER A 44 -18.37 -5.24 3.90
C SER A 44 -17.99 -6.58 3.29
N SER A 45 -18.27 -6.82 2.00
CA SER A 45 -17.83 -8.03 1.30
C SER A 45 -16.54 -7.79 0.53
N GLN A 46 -15.71 -8.83 0.45
CA GLN A 46 -14.45 -8.78 -0.29
C GLN A 46 -14.70 -8.62 -1.79
N GLU A 47 -15.75 -9.24 -2.32
CA GLU A 47 -16.13 -9.18 -3.73
C GLU A 47 -16.50 -7.75 -4.14
N GLN A 48 -17.33 -7.08 -3.34
CA GLN A 48 -17.71 -5.70 -3.59
C GLN A 48 -16.50 -4.76 -3.51
N ARG A 49 -15.68 -4.91 -2.46
CA ARG A 49 -14.43 -4.14 -2.29
C ARG A 49 -13.50 -4.32 -3.49
N THR A 50 -13.33 -5.56 -3.94
CA THR A 50 -12.47 -5.92 -5.08
C THR A 50 -12.95 -5.25 -6.36
N GLY A 51 -14.26 -5.31 -6.65
CA GLY A 51 -14.84 -4.65 -7.83
C GLY A 51 -14.66 -3.14 -7.84
N LEU A 52 -14.82 -2.48 -6.69
CA LEU A 52 -14.63 -1.02 -6.55
C LEU A 52 -13.15 -0.63 -6.72
N TYR A 53 -12.24 -1.36 -6.09
CA TYR A 53 -10.81 -1.07 -6.21
C TYR A 53 -10.23 -1.40 -7.58
N HIS A 54 -10.78 -2.38 -8.32
CA HIS A 54 -10.41 -2.57 -9.73
C HIS A 54 -10.85 -1.39 -10.61
N GLN A 55 -12.04 -0.83 -10.37
CA GLN A 55 -12.48 0.38 -11.09
C GLN A 55 -11.58 1.57 -10.76
N ALA A 56 -11.20 1.75 -9.48
CA ALA A 56 -10.27 2.80 -9.09
C ALA A 56 -8.91 2.63 -9.77
N GLN A 57 -8.34 1.40 -9.78
CA GLN A 57 -7.08 1.09 -10.44
C GLN A 57 -7.12 1.36 -11.95
N LYS A 58 -8.24 1.03 -12.61
CA LYS A 58 -8.44 1.32 -14.03
C LYS A 58 -8.38 2.83 -14.30
N LEU A 59 -9.07 3.64 -13.50
CA LEU A 59 -9.05 5.10 -13.64
C LEU A 59 -7.64 5.66 -13.38
N ILE A 60 -6.96 5.20 -12.31
CA ILE A 60 -5.57 5.58 -11.99
C ILE A 60 -4.64 5.31 -13.19
N HIS A 61 -4.82 4.16 -13.85
CA HIS A 61 -4.05 3.78 -15.03
C HIS A 61 -4.39 4.65 -16.25
N GLU A 62 -5.67 4.83 -16.57
CA GLU A 62 -6.14 5.63 -17.72
C GLU A 62 -5.72 7.11 -17.61
N GLN A 63 -5.69 7.65 -16.39
CA GLN A 63 -5.23 9.01 -16.12
C GLN A 63 -3.70 9.11 -15.98
N ALA A 64 -2.98 7.99 -16.10
CA ALA A 64 -1.53 7.89 -15.93
C ALA A 64 -1.02 8.55 -14.64
N LEU A 65 -1.80 8.46 -13.54
CA LEU A 65 -1.45 9.12 -12.28
C LEU A 65 -0.14 8.55 -11.72
N TRP A 66 0.05 7.25 -11.92
CA TRP A 66 1.28 6.51 -11.68
C TRP A 66 1.61 5.64 -12.89
N LEU A 67 2.91 5.38 -13.07
CA LEU A 67 3.42 4.31 -13.92
C LEU A 67 4.07 3.25 -13.03
N PRO A 68 3.33 2.20 -12.61
CA PRO A 68 3.90 1.15 -11.78
C PRO A 68 5.03 0.43 -12.52
N LEU A 69 6.24 0.40 -11.94
CA LEU A 69 7.41 -0.20 -12.57
C LEU A 69 7.66 -1.64 -12.11
N ALA A 70 7.59 -1.89 -10.80
CA ALA A 70 7.90 -3.19 -10.21
C ALA A 70 7.32 -3.35 -8.80
N HIS A 71 7.24 -4.60 -8.34
CA HIS A 71 7.01 -4.97 -6.94
C HIS A 71 8.24 -5.77 -6.46
N PRO A 72 9.18 -5.17 -5.71
CA PRO A 72 10.44 -5.82 -5.36
C PRO A 72 10.24 -6.94 -4.34
N THR A 73 11.07 -7.99 -4.44
CA THR A 73 11.18 -9.00 -3.39
C THR A 73 11.83 -8.41 -2.15
N ALA A 74 11.18 -8.52 -1.00
CA ALA A 74 11.78 -8.15 0.27
C ALA A 74 12.83 -9.20 0.69
N PHE A 75 14.06 -8.77 0.93
CA PHE A 75 15.13 -9.61 1.48
C PHE A 75 15.97 -8.81 2.47
N ALA A 76 16.60 -9.51 3.41
CA ALA A 76 17.56 -8.94 4.33
C ALA A 76 18.80 -9.84 4.37
N LEU A 77 19.97 -9.23 4.46
CA LEU A 77 21.22 -9.94 4.66
C LEU A 77 21.57 -9.88 6.14
N THR A 78 21.76 -11.03 6.76
CA THR A 78 22.18 -11.14 8.16
C THR A 78 23.51 -11.85 8.25
N ARG A 79 24.28 -11.56 9.31
CA ARG A 79 25.47 -12.37 9.63
C ARG A 79 25.04 -13.76 10.10
N GLN A 80 25.93 -14.74 10.01
CA GLN A 80 25.64 -16.13 10.40
C GLN A 80 25.32 -16.27 11.89
N GLU A 81 25.85 -15.38 12.73
CA GLU A 81 25.64 -15.39 14.17
C GLU A 81 24.28 -14.79 14.59
N VAL A 82 23.60 -14.09 13.67
CA VAL A 82 22.28 -13.50 13.92
C VAL A 82 21.22 -14.58 13.81
N GLN A 83 20.49 -14.79 14.90
CA GLN A 83 19.40 -15.76 14.99
C GLN A 83 18.08 -15.06 15.32
N GLY A 84 16.97 -15.62 14.85
CA GLY A 84 15.62 -15.15 15.19
C GLY A 84 15.12 -13.95 14.38
N TYR A 85 15.93 -13.39 13.48
CA TYR A 85 15.48 -12.34 12.55
C TYR A 85 14.56 -12.94 11.47
N GLN A 86 13.47 -12.23 11.17
CA GLN A 86 12.54 -12.59 10.09
C GLN A 86 12.27 -11.34 9.23
N VAL A 87 12.31 -11.52 7.91
CA VAL A 87 11.94 -10.45 6.97
C VAL A 87 10.46 -10.16 7.12
N ASN A 88 10.12 -8.90 7.34
CA ASN A 88 8.73 -8.46 7.46
C ASN A 88 8.19 -8.04 6.07
N PRO A 89 7.01 -8.53 5.64
CA PRO A 89 6.42 -8.17 4.34
C PRO A 89 6.05 -6.67 4.22
N PHE A 90 5.95 -5.95 5.33
CA PHE A 90 5.70 -4.50 5.40
C PHE A 90 6.98 -3.69 5.65
N GLY A 91 8.16 -4.30 5.52
CA GLY A 91 9.47 -3.62 5.58
C GLY A 91 9.94 -3.23 6.99
N ARG A 92 9.16 -3.50 8.03
CA ARG A 92 9.54 -3.18 9.42
C ARG A 92 10.68 -4.07 9.91
N GLN A 93 11.60 -3.47 10.66
CA GLN A 93 12.69 -4.18 11.32
C GLN A 93 12.27 -4.54 12.75
N ASP A 94 11.98 -5.81 13.00
CA ASP A 94 11.63 -6.31 14.32
C ASP A 94 12.81 -7.10 14.91
N PHE A 95 13.40 -6.56 15.97
CA PHE A 95 14.51 -7.17 16.69
C PHE A 95 14.10 -7.84 18.01
N SER A 96 12.81 -7.87 18.35
CA SER A 96 12.32 -8.38 19.65
C SER A 96 12.65 -9.85 19.91
N ARG A 97 12.89 -10.63 18.85
CA ARG A 97 13.26 -12.05 18.90
C ARG A 97 14.68 -12.31 18.43
N VAL A 98 15.45 -11.26 18.17
CA VAL A 98 16.79 -11.37 17.57
C VAL A 98 17.84 -11.54 18.66
N ALA A 99 18.75 -12.49 18.45
CA ALA A 99 19.91 -12.73 19.28
C ALA A 99 21.17 -12.89 18.43
N VAL A 100 22.32 -12.58 19.02
CA VAL A 100 23.62 -12.82 18.39
C VAL A 100 24.33 -13.91 19.19
N LYS A 101 24.64 -15.03 18.53
CA LYS A 101 25.50 -16.05 19.12
C LYS A 101 26.90 -15.47 19.30
N ARG A 102 27.46 -15.62 20.50
CA ARG A 102 28.87 -15.34 20.77
C ARG A 102 29.73 -16.50 20.31
#